data_AF-A0A4R0XIM1-F1
#
_entry.id   AF-A0A4R0XIM1-F1
#
_cell.length_a   1.000
_cell.length_b   1.000
_cell.length_c   1.000
_cell.angle_alpha   90.00
_cell.angle_beta   90.00
_cell.angle_gamma   90.00
#
_symmetry.space_group_name_H-M   'P 1'
#
loop_
_entity.id
_entity.type
_entity.pdbx_description
1 polymer ?
#
loop_
_entity_poly.entity_id
_entity_poly.type
_entity_poly.pdbx_seq_one_letter_code
_entity_poly.pdbx_strand_id
1 'polypeptide(L)'
;MKNLEETCLIGWHASNIYNQLGDYTPFKDLKKTLSIKDVFQIDYHEGTHMRNMEIDKIKEAAIFAKKYKNTILILGTSSARSFGTAFNKNGEVLIEKEGILNMDCGEGADVADIRISKPQIELFNAIKAQGVNVISVINSGRALGIESIVRESKAIIQMFYAGSEGSVALINTILGKNNPSGKLPISLPRNSNQLPVYYWLPEANEYIDEKAKPLFSFGDGLSYSQIKQEIVGVTSSSLKKHILKVKIINKSKED
;
A
#
# COMPACT_ATOMS: atom_id res chain seq x y z
N MET A 1 16.65 -5.82 -7.24
CA MET A 1 17.07 -4.50 -7.78
C MET A 1 18.59 -4.48 -7.91
N LYS A 2 19.19 -4.11 -9.06
CA LYS A 2 20.66 -4.23 -9.27
C LYS A 2 21.47 -3.02 -8.80
N ASN A 3 20.88 -1.82 -8.67
CA ASN A 3 21.60 -0.58 -8.33
C ASN A 3 20.97 0.14 -7.12
N LEU A 4 21.35 -0.24 -5.90
CA LEU A 4 20.87 0.42 -4.68
C LEU A 4 21.44 1.83 -4.51
N GLU A 5 22.65 2.09 -5.01
CA GLU A 5 23.32 3.39 -4.94
C GLU A 5 22.59 4.50 -5.72
N GLU A 6 21.78 4.14 -6.72
CA GLU A 6 20.98 5.08 -7.52
C GLU A 6 19.53 5.22 -6.98
N THR A 7 19.28 4.76 -5.75
CA THR A 7 17.93 4.63 -5.19
C THR A 7 17.84 5.30 -3.82
N CYS A 8 16.78 6.08 -3.62
CA CYS A 8 16.45 6.63 -2.30
C CYS A 8 15.10 6.13 -1.78
N LEU A 9 14.91 6.24 -0.48
CA LEU A 9 13.67 5.96 0.23
C LEU A 9 13.01 7.27 0.69
N ILE A 10 11.74 7.47 0.38
CA ILE A 10 11.00 8.65 0.84
C ILE A 10 9.67 8.22 1.45
N GLY A 11 9.27 8.91 2.52
CA GLY A 11 7.91 8.81 3.08
C GLY A 11 7.90 8.53 4.57
N TRP A 12 7.03 9.24 5.29
CA TRP A 12 6.84 9.13 6.74
C TRP A 12 6.43 7.72 7.18
N HIS A 13 5.69 6.99 6.33
CA HIS A 13 5.35 5.58 6.56
C HIS A 13 6.56 4.64 6.63
N ALA A 14 7.72 5.07 6.12
CA ALA A 14 8.92 4.25 6.14
C ALA A 14 9.66 4.28 7.50
N SER A 15 9.58 5.38 8.25
CA SER A 15 10.32 5.56 9.51
C SER A 15 9.53 5.20 10.77
N ASN A 16 8.20 5.16 10.69
CA ASN A 16 7.36 4.87 11.85
C ASN A 16 6.79 3.45 11.76
N ILE A 17 7.27 2.56 12.64
CA ILE A 17 6.82 1.17 12.70
C ILE A 17 5.32 1.05 12.99
N TYR A 18 4.72 1.96 13.75
CA TYR A 18 3.29 1.91 14.06
C TYR A 18 2.39 2.13 12.84
N ASN A 19 2.90 2.78 11.79
CA ASN A 19 2.18 2.86 10.53
C ASN A 19 2.08 1.50 9.82
N GLN A 20 2.88 0.51 10.20
CA GLN A 20 2.88 -0.84 9.60
C GLN A 20 2.17 -1.88 10.47
N LEU A 21 2.11 -1.65 11.78
CA LEU A 21 1.57 -2.62 12.74
C LEU A 21 0.04 -2.68 12.71
N GLY A 22 -0.62 -1.57 12.40
CA GLY A 22 -2.07 -1.50 12.38
C GLY A 22 -2.68 -1.27 13.75
N ASP A 23 -4.01 -1.20 13.79
CA ASP A 23 -4.79 -1.01 15.03
C ASP A 23 -4.68 -2.25 15.91
N TYR A 24 -5.15 -2.17 17.16
CA TYR A 24 -5.11 -3.29 18.12
C TYR A 24 -3.70 -3.82 18.40
N THR A 25 -2.67 -3.01 18.17
CA THR A 25 -1.28 -3.35 18.50
C THR A 25 -0.87 -2.71 19.82
N PRO A 26 -0.45 -3.49 20.83
CA PRO A 26 0.09 -2.92 22.07
C PRO A 26 1.43 -2.22 21.84
N PHE A 27 1.91 -1.50 22.85
CA PHE A 27 3.25 -0.93 22.81
C PHE A 27 4.32 -1.98 22.43
N LYS A 28 5.27 -1.58 21.59
CA LYS A 28 6.35 -2.44 21.09
C LYS A 28 7.69 -1.85 21.47
N ASP A 29 8.62 -2.74 21.79
CA ASP A 29 10.02 -2.39 21.93
C ASP A 29 10.60 -2.04 20.55
N LEU A 30 10.86 -0.75 20.34
CA LEU A 30 11.39 -0.20 19.09
C LEU A 30 12.81 -0.70 18.78
N LYS A 31 13.54 -1.26 19.76
CA LYS A 31 14.83 -1.91 19.49
C LYS A 31 14.69 -3.27 18.81
N LYS A 32 13.51 -3.89 18.93
CA LYS A 32 13.22 -5.23 18.39
C LYS A 32 12.28 -5.21 17.18
N THR A 33 11.63 -4.08 16.93
CA THR A 33 10.64 -3.93 15.85
C THR A 33 11.11 -2.83 14.92
N LEU A 34 11.73 -3.23 13.80
CA LEU A 34 12.41 -2.32 12.89
C LEU A 34 11.45 -1.79 11.82
N SER A 35 11.54 -0.48 11.54
CA SER A 35 10.79 0.14 10.44
C SER A 35 11.40 -0.18 9.07
N ILE A 36 10.73 0.23 7.97
CA ILE A 36 11.23 0.01 6.61
C ILE A 36 12.58 0.72 6.45
N LYS A 37 12.68 1.93 6.99
CA LYS A 37 13.92 2.71 7.01
C LYS A 37 15.04 1.97 7.74
N ASP A 38 14.75 1.42 8.92
CA ASP A 38 15.76 0.74 9.76
C ASP A 38 16.26 -0.56 9.12
N VAL A 39 15.39 -1.26 8.38
CA VAL A 39 15.74 -2.48 7.65
C VAL A 39 16.47 -2.18 6.34
N PHE A 40 16.05 -1.17 5.59
CA PHE A 40 16.57 -0.95 4.23
C PHE A 40 17.91 -0.21 4.21
N GLN A 41 18.12 0.73 5.14
CA GLN A 41 19.40 1.44 5.34
C GLN A 41 20.00 2.08 4.09
N ILE A 42 19.15 2.63 3.22
CA ILE A 42 19.56 3.51 2.11
C ILE A 42 19.25 4.97 2.45
N ASP A 43 19.72 5.89 1.60
CA ASP A 43 19.45 7.32 1.75
C ASP A 43 17.95 7.59 1.88
N TYR A 44 17.58 8.33 2.92
CA TYR A 44 16.20 8.49 3.35
C TYR A 44 15.81 9.96 3.54
N HIS A 45 14.58 10.30 3.13
CA HIS A 45 13.92 11.55 3.48
C HIS A 45 12.49 11.32 3.96
N GLU A 46 12.06 12.01 5.01
CA GLU A 46 10.72 11.80 5.58
C GLU A 46 9.60 12.26 4.65
N GLY A 47 9.78 13.39 3.98
CA GLY A 47 8.71 13.99 3.19
C GLY A 47 7.67 14.61 4.11
N THR A 48 6.40 14.23 3.94
CA THR A 48 5.30 14.85 4.68
C THR A 48 4.48 13.82 5.45
N HIS A 49 3.92 14.25 6.58
CA HIS A 49 2.92 13.48 7.30
C HIS A 49 1.62 13.40 6.49
N MET A 50 0.87 12.32 6.69
CA MET A 50 -0.24 12.02 5.79
C MET A 50 -1.39 13.03 5.87
N ARG A 51 -1.58 13.74 6.99
CA ARG A 51 -2.68 14.72 7.12
C ARG A 51 -2.24 16.18 7.27
N ASN A 52 -0.94 16.44 7.28
CA ASN A 52 -0.40 17.78 7.45
C ASN A 52 0.25 18.24 6.14
N MET A 53 -0.20 19.38 5.60
CA MET A 53 0.37 19.92 4.36
C MET A 53 1.69 20.65 4.65
N GLU A 54 2.79 19.91 4.76
CA GLU A 54 4.14 20.44 5.05
C GLU A 54 4.86 20.81 3.74
N ILE A 55 4.43 21.91 3.11
CA ILE A 55 4.87 22.32 1.76
C ILE A 55 6.40 22.37 1.63
N ASP A 56 7.11 22.89 2.64
CA ASP A 56 8.57 23.01 2.58
C ASP A 56 9.25 21.64 2.62
N LYS A 57 8.79 20.72 3.48
CA LYS A 57 9.29 19.34 3.50
C LYS A 57 9.00 18.60 2.19
N ILE A 58 7.87 18.88 1.54
CA ILE A 58 7.55 18.32 0.21
C ILE A 58 8.57 18.79 -0.83
N LYS A 59 8.91 20.09 -0.84
CA LYS A 59 9.93 20.64 -1.74
C LYS A 59 11.32 20.05 -1.46
N GLU A 60 11.69 19.93 -0.19
CA GLU A 60 12.95 19.32 0.24
C GLU A 60 13.04 17.85 -0.22
N ALA A 61 11.97 17.08 -0.04
CA ALA A 61 11.90 15.69 -0.50
C ALA A 61 12.04 15.57 -2.02
N ALA A 62 11.45 16.48 -2.79
CA ALA A 62 11.60 16.52 -4.24
C ALA A 62 13.06 16.83 -4.63
N ILE A 63 13.68 17.84 -4.03
CA ILE A 63 15.10 18.18 -4.28
C ILE A 63 16.01 16.99 -3.92
N PHE A 64 15.71 16.31 -2.82
CA PHE A 64 16.41 15.11 -2.40
C PHE A 64 16.25 13.99 -3.44
N ALA A 65 15.03 13.71 -3.89
CA ALA A 65 14.75 12.67 -4.90
C ALA A 65 15.52 12.89 -6.20
N LYS A 66 15.65 14.15 -6.65
CA LYS A 66 16.36 14.52 -7.90
C LYS A 66 17.80 14.02 -7.98
N LYS A 67 18.44 13.73 -6.84
CA LYS A 67 19.81 13.20 -6.79
C LYS A 67 19.91 11.74 -7.22
N TYR A 68 18.78 11.03 -7.28
CA TYR A 68 18.70 9.60 -7.52
C TYR A 68 17.93 9.31 -8.80
N LYS A 69 18.16 8.13 -9.38
CA LYS A 69 17.42 7.66 -10.55
C LYS A 69 16.07 7.07 -10.16
N ASN A 70 16.03 6.39 -9.02
CA ASN A 70 14.85 5.71 -8.52
C ASN A 70 14.48 6.23 -7.13
N THR A 71 13.19 6.36 -6.89
CA THR A 71 12.64 6.70 -5.58
C THR A 71 11.64 5.63 -5.19
N ILE A 72 11.90 4.97 -4.07
CA ILE A 72 10.90 4.14 -3.40
C ILE A 72 10.12 5.04 -2.45
N LEU A 73 8.84 5.24 -2.76
CA LEU A 73 7.97 6.16 -2.05
C LEU A 73 6.93 5.37 -1.25
N ILE A 74 7.02 5.44 0.09
CA ILE A 74 6.10 4.75 0.99
C ILE A 74 4.98 5.72 1.39
N LEU A 75 3.75 5.39 1.00
CA LEU A 75 2.53 6.16 1.27
C LEU A 75 1.47 5.25 1.89
N GLY A 76 0.38 5.80 2.38
CA GLY A 76 -0.83 5.05 2.71
C GLY A 76 -1.63 5.62 3.87
N THR A 77 -2.18 4.74 4.71
CA THR A 77 -3.01 5.11 5.86
C THR A 77 -2.26 4.90 7.16
N SER A 78 -2.83 5.37 8.26
CA SER A 78 -2.32 5.01 9.59
C SER A 78 -3.44 4.78 10.58
N SER A 79 -3.25 3.79 11.44
CA SER A 79 -4.00 3.57 12.68
C SER A 79 -3.11 3.82 13.91
N ALA A 80 -1.94 4.42 13.70
CA ALA A 80 -0.99 4.71 14.77
C ALA A 80 -1.62 5.72 15.72
N ARG A 81 -1.92 5.28 16.94
CA ARG A 81 -2.41 6.14 18.01
C ARG A 81 -1.22 6.87 18.61
N SER A 82 -1.30 8.19 18.76
CA SER A 82 -0.36 8.92 19.61
C SER A 82 -0.58 8.46 21.05
N PHE A 83 0.46 8.14 21.82
CA PHE A 83 0.27 7.65 23.21
C PHE A 83 -0.34 8.69 24.18
N GLY A 84 -0.60 9.91 23.72
CA GLY A 84 -1.41 10.93 24.41
C GLY A 84 -2.85 11.06 23.90
N THR A 85 -3.34 10.14 23.06
CA THR A 85 -4.70 10.19 22.52
C THR A 85 -5.72 9.87 23.62
N ALA A 86 -6.71 10.73 23.83
CA ALA A 86 -7.79 10.48 24.77
C ALA A 86 -8.81 9.47 24.18
N PHE A 87 -9.31 8.55 25.01
CA PHE A 87 -10.29 7.55 24.62
C PHE A 87 -11.60 7.76 25.39
N ASN A 88 -12.71 7.41 24.76
CA ASN A 88 -13.97 7.24 25.49
C ASN A 88 -13.95 5.88 26.25
N LYS A 89 -15.06 5.52 26.91
CA LYS A 89 -15.15 4.26 27.67
C LYS A 89 -15.24 2.99 26.82
N ASN A 90 -15.56 3.09 25.52
CA ASN A 90 -15.71 1.92 24.64
C ASN A 90 -14.46 1.61 23.82
N GLY A 91 -13.46 2.50 23.77
CA GLY A 91 -12.19 2.30 23.07
C GLY A 91 -12.00 3.20 21.84
N GLU A 92 -13.03 3.95 21.44
CA GLU A 92 -12.97 4.95 20.38
C GLU A 92 -12.09 6.15 20.77
N VAL A 93 -11.42 6.71 19.76
CA VAL A 93 -10.59 7.91 19.90
C VAL A 93 -11.45 9.17 20.01
N LEU A 94 -11.20 9.99 21.04
CA LEU A 94 -11.70 11.36 21.11
C LEU A 94 -10.87 12.24 20.18
N ILE A 95 -11.49 12.79 19.13
CA ILE A 95 -10.83 13.69 18.18
C ILE A 95 -10.63 15.05 18.88
N GLU A 96 -9.48 15.27 19.51
CA GLU A 96 -9.13 16.58 20.04
C GLU A 96 -8.85 17.57 18.91
N LYS A 97 -9.50 18.73 18.99
CA LYS A 97 -9.52 19.79 17.97
C LYS A 97 -8.14 20.42 17.68
N GLU A 98 -7.11 20.15 18.47
CA GLU A 98 -5.81 20.85 18.40
C GLU A 98 -4.64 20.02 17.86
N GLY A 99 -4.86 18.77 17.44
CA GLY A 99 -3.87 18.02 16.70
C GLY A 99 -4.57 17.16 15.68
N ILE A 100 -4.34 17.41 14.38
CA ILE A 100 -4.77 16.48 13.35
C ILE A 100 -4.04 15.16 13.64
N LEU A 101 -4.73 14.23 14.30
CA LEU A 101 -4.26 12.87 14.52
C LEU A 101 -3.87 12.33 13.14
N ASN A 102 -2.61 11.94 12.95
CA ASN A 102 -2.16 11.28 11.72
C ASN A 102 -2.71 9.84 11.70
N MET A 103 -4.03 9.71 11.77
CA MET A 103 -4.80 8.49 11.81
C MET A 103 -6.02 8.63 10.88
N ASP A 104 -6.30 7.61 10.07
CA ASP A 104 -7.44 7.54 9.14
C ASP A 104 -7.91 6.08 8.92
N CYS A 105 -7.56 5.21 9.87
CA CYS A 105 -7.97 3.82 9.98
C CYS A 105 -8.10 3.45 11.46
N GLY A 106 -9.00 2.52 11.78
CA GLY A 106 -9.24 2.04 13.13
C GLY A 106 -10.57 2.51 13.69
N GLU A 107 -10.85 2.09 14.91
CA GLU A 107 -12.10 2.38 15.61
C GLU A 107 -12.27 3.90 15.88
N GLY A 108 -13.42 4.45 15.47
CA GLY A 108 -13.71 5.89 15.58
C GLY A 108 -12.97 6.77 14.56
N ALA A 109 -12.36 6.18 13.52
CA ALA A 109 -11.55 6.87 12.52
C ALA A 109 -12.00 6.62 11.07
N ASP A 110 -13.32 6.65 10.84
CA ASP A 110 -13.90 6.50 9.51
C ASP A 110 -13.55 7.67 8.58
N VAL A 111 -13.46 7.39 7.28
CA VAL A 111 -13.27 8.42 6.25
C VAL A 111 -14.40 8.41 5.23
N ALA A 112 -14.83 9.59 4.82
CA ALA A 112 -15.77 9.74 3.71
C ALA A 112 -15.06 9.68 2.34
N ASP A 113 -13.85 10.25 2.25
CA ASP A 113 -13.01 10.16 1.07
C ASP A 113 -11.98 9.05 1.24
N ILE A 114 -12.15 7.96 0.49
CA ILE A 114 -11.26 6.80 0.56
C ILE A 114 -10.00 6.99 -0.27
N ARG A 115 -9.89 8.08 -1.03
CA ARG A 115 -8.67 8.39 -1.77
C ARG A 115 -7.52 8.61 -0.81
N ILE A 116 -6.31 8.36 -1.29
CA ILE A 116 -5.11 8.71 -0.54
C ILE A 116 -5.09 10.22 -0.25
N SER A 117 -4.56 10.59 0.90
CA SER A 117 -4.67 11.96 1.39
C SER A 117 -3.96 12.99 0.50
N LYS A 118 -4.48 14.21 0.49
CA LYS A 118 -3.95 15.31 -0.33
C LYS A 118 -2.45 15.58 -0.10
N PRO A 119 -1.90 15.66 1.14
CA PRO A 119 -0.47 15.86 1.34
C PRO A 119 0.41 14.79 0.66
N GLN A 120 -0.04 13.53 0.69
CA GLN A 120 0.68 12.43 0.05
C GLN A 120 0.63 12.51 -1.48
N ILE A 121 -0.49 12.96 -2.06
CA ILE A 121 -0.58 13.25 -3.49
C ILE A 121 0.36 14.39 -3.90
N GLU A 122 0.43 15.46 -3.12
CA GLU A 122 1.36 16.56 -3.40
C GLU A 122 2.81 16.12 -3.31
N LEU A 123 3.16 15.28 -2.31
CA LEU A 123 4.49 14.67 -2.20
C LEU A 123 4.81 13.82 -3.44
N PHE A 124 3.88 12.95 -3.85
CA PHE A 124 4.03 12.12 -5.05
C PHE A 124 4.27 12.97 -6.31
N ASN A 125 3.44 13.99 -6.52
CA ASN A 125 3.53 14.88 -7.68
C ASN A 125 4.85 15.65 -7.71
N ALA A 126 5.29 16.17 -6.57
CA ALA A 126 6.53 16.94 -6.45
C ALA A 126 7.77 16.09 -6.76
N ILE A 127 7.80 14.85 -6.28
CA ILE A 127 8.86 13.87 -6.58
C ILE A 127 8.82 13.49 -8.06
N LYS A 128 7.64 13.14 -8.59
CA LYS A 128 7.49 12.75 -10.00
C LYS A 128 7.94 13.87 -10.94
N ALA A 129 7.65 15.13 -10.61
CA ALA A 129 8.04 16.29 -11.41
C ALA A 129 9.57 16.41 -11.59
N GLN A 130 10.38 15.73 -10.78
CA GLN A 130 11.83 15.68 -10.94
C GLN A 130 12.30 14.72 -12.05
N GLY A 131 11.40 13.93 -12.64
CA GLY A 131 11.73 12.98 -13.71
C GLY A 131 12.34 11.66 -13.23
N VAL A 132 12.28 11.38 -11.92
CA VAL A 132 12.79 10.14 -11.32
C VAL A 132 11.80 8.98 -11.51
N ASN A 133 12.30 7.75 -11.49
CA ASN A 133 11.44 6.56 -11.48
C ASN A 133 10.82 6.38 -10.09
N VAL A 134 9.50 6.57 -9.96
CA VAL A 134 8.79 6.35 -8.70
C VAL A 134 8.27 4.92 -8.62
N ILE A 135 8.68 4.20 -7.58
CA ILE A 135 8.12 2.90 -7.16
C ILE A 135 7.32 3.17 -5.89
N SER A 136 6.00 3.04 -5.95
CA SER A 136 5.16 3.34 -4.78
C SER A 136 4.83 2.08 -3.99
N VAL A 137 5.01 2.16 -2.68
CA VAL A 137 4.51 1.17 -1.73
C VAL A 137 3.34 1.81 -1.00
N ILE A 138 2.18 1.17 -1.09
CA ILE A 138 0.95 1.60 -0.42
C ILE A 138 0.80 0.75 0.84
N ASN A 139 1.19 1.31 1.99
CA ASN A 139 1.03 0.73 3.31
C ASN A 139 -0.30 1.14 3.93
N SER A 140 -1.32 0.28 3.89
CA SER A 140 -2.67 0.68 4.32
C SER A 140 -3.43 -0.37 5.14
N GLY A 141 -4.39 0.11 5.94
CA GLY A 141 -5.32 -0.74 6.71
C GLY A 141 -6.61 -1.06 5.97
N ARG A 142 -6.85 -0.39 4.84
CA ARG A 142 -8.09 -0.50 4.05
C ARG A 142 -7.80 -0.34 2.56
N ALA A 143 -8.81 -0.63 1.74
CA ALA A 143 -8.78 -0.31 0.32
C ALA A 143 -8.74 1.22 0.13
N LEU A 144 -7.82 1.68 -0.73
CA LEU A 144 -7.61 3.09 -1.01
C LEU A 144 -7.85 3.40 -2.49
N GLY A 145 -8.44 4.57 -2.77
CA GLY A 145 -8.46 5.15 -4.10
C GLY A 145 -7.09 5.75 -4.44
N ILE A 146 -6.34 5.06 -5.30
CA ILE A 146 -4.93 5.39 -5.63
C ILE A 146 -4.68 5.53 -7.14
N GLU A 147 -5.72 5.73 -7.94
CA GLU A 147 -5.62 5.70 -9.40
C GLU A 147 -4.56 6.66 -9.96
N SER A 148 -4.46 7.88 -9.42
CA SER A 148 -3.47 8.87 -9.87
C SER A 148 -2.03 8.41 -9.64
N ILE A 149 -1.77 7.72 -8.53
CA ILE A 149 -0.45 7.16 -8.22
C ILE A 149 -0.16 6.00 -9.17
N VAL A 150 -1.11 5.07 -9.33
CA VAL A 150 -0.95 3.87 -10.17
C VAL A 150 -0.62 4.23 -11.62
N ARG A 151 -1.22 5.31 -12.15
CA ARG A 151 -1.02 5.75 -13.53
C ARG A 151 0.41 6.22 -13.83
N GLU A 152 1.08 6.80 -12.84
CA GLU A 152 2.37 7.49 -13.04
C GLU A 152 3.55 6.75 -12.39
N SER A 153 3.30 5.78 -11.51
CA SER A 153 4.35 4.94 -10.92
C SER A 153 4.88 3.89 -11.89
N LYS A 154 6.19 3.60 -11.79
CA LYS A 154 6.82 2.49 -12.53
C LYS A 154 6.41 1.12 -12.02
N ALA A 155 6.13 1.03 -10.73
CA ALA A 155 5.60 -0.16 -10.07
C ALA A 155 4.83 0.23 -8.81
N ILE A 156 3.87 -0.61 -8.44
CA ILE A 156 3.05 -0.47 -7.24
C ILE A 156 3.16 -1.75 -6.41
N ILE A 157 3.40 -1.59 -5.11
CA ILE A 157 3.32 -2.67 -4.12
C ILE A 157 2.21 -2.30 -3.13
N GLN A 158 1.14 -3.08 -3.09
CA GLN A 158 0.17 -2.99 -2.00
C GLN A 158 0.69 -3.82 -0.82
N MET A 159 0.89 -3.16 0.32
CA MET A 159 1.22 -3.77 1.59
C MET A 159 0.09 -3.40 2.56
N PHE A 160 -0.78 -4.35 2.90
CA PHE A 160 -1.64 -4.12 4.06
C PHE A 160 -0.79 -4.17 5.33
N TYR A 161 -1.24 -3.57 6.44
CA TYR A 161 -0.50 -3.57 7.71
C TYR A 161 0.11 -4.96 8.01
N ALA A 162 1.43 -5.05 7.85
CA ALA A 162 2.14 -6.31 7.66
C ALA A 162 2.82 -6.82 8.94
N GLY A 163 2.54 -6.18 10.09
CA GLY A 163 3.09 -6.56 11.37
C GLY A 163 4.60 -6.28 11.49
N SER A 164 5.23 -6.89 12.51
CA SER A 164 6.62 -6.60 12.89
C SER A 164 7.66 -7.00 11.85
N GLU A 165 7.41 -8.06 11.09
CA GLU A 165 8.31 -8.57 10.04
C GLU A 165 7.98 -7.99 8.66
N GLY A 166 6.98 -7.11 8.57
CA GLY A 166 6.51 -6.52 7.31
C GLY A 166 7.60 -5.76 6.57
N SER A 167 8.43 -5.01 7.31
CA SER A 167 9.58 -4.30 6.76
C SER A 167 10.59 -5.25 6.10
N VAL A 168 10.95 -6.35 6.76
CA VAL A 168 11.88 -7.35 6.21
C VAL A 168 11.29 -8.04 4.98
N ALA A 169 10.02 -8.43 5.03
CA ALA A 169 9.33 -9.03 3.89
C ALA A 169 9.25 -8.10 2.67
N LEU A 170 8.94 -6.81 2.89
CA LEU A 170 8.89 -5.80 1.84
C LEU A 170 10.26 -5.61 1.18
N ILE A 171 11.32 -5.44 1.99
CA ILE A 171 12.67 -5.23 1.45
C ILE A 171 13.17 -6.47 0.71
N ASN A 172 12.92 -7.68 1.22
CA ASN A 172 13.23 -8.89 0.48
C ASN A 172 12.51 -8.93 -0.88
N THR A 173 11.26 -8.46 -0.94
CA THR A 173 10.48 -8.42 -2.18
C THR A 173 11.09 -7.43 -3.16
N ILE A 174 11.32 -6.18 -2.75
CA ILE A 174 11.94 -5.12 -3.56
C ILE A 174 13.31 -5.56 -4.10
N LEU A 175 14.10 -6.24 -3.28
CA LEU A 175 15.41 -6.74 -3.66
C LEU A 175 15.35 -7.96 -4.59
N GLY A 176 14.21 -8.65 -4.66
CA GLY A 176 14.04 -9.90 -5.42
C GLY A 176 14.51 -11.15 -4.68
N LYS A 177 14.73 -11.06 -3.35
CA LYS A 177 15.11 -12.20 -2.50
C LYS A 177 13.95 -13.17 -2.29
N ASN A 178 12.71 -12.71 -2.47
CA ASN A 178 11.53 -13.55 -2.59
C ASN A 178 10.67 -13.08 -3.77
N ASN A 179 9.86 -14.01 -4.28
CA ASN A 179 8.91 -13.73 -5.34
C ASN A 179 7.55 -13.35 -4.74
N PRO A 180 6.97 -12.18 -5.06
CA PRO A 180 5.67 -11.80 -4.53
C PRO A 180 4.58 -12.78 -4.98
N SER A 181 3.74 -13.18 -4.05
CA SER A 181 2.66 -14.14 -4.28
C SER A 181 1.29 -13.68 -3.75
N GLY A 182 1.24 -12.49 -3.14
CA GLY A 182 0.01 -11.92 -2.59
C GLY A 182 -1.05 -11.68 -3.67
N LYS A 183 -2.30 -11.99 -3.32
CA LYS A 183 -3.49 -11.67 -4.11
C LYS A 183 -4.40 -10.78 -3.27
N LEU A 184 -5.03 -9.79 -3.90
CA LEU A 184 -5.88 -8.84 -3.22
C LEU A 184 -7.09 -9.56 -2.57
N PRO A 185 -7.29 -9.45 -1.25
CA PRO A 185 -8.46 -10.02 -0.58
C PRO A 185 -9.70 -9.12 -0.71
N ILE A 186 -9.56 -7.94 -1.30
CA ILE A 186 -10.60 -6.93 -1.52
C ILE A 186 -10.31 -6.17 -2.81
N SER A 187 -11.34 -5.80 -3.56
CA SER A 187 -11.18 -4.91 -4.72
C SER A 187 -10.76 -3.51 -4.28
N LEU A 188 -9.85 -2.88 -5.01
CA LEU A 188 -9.46 -1.48 -4.80
C LEU A 188 -10.35 -0.57 -5.67
N PRO A 189 -11.11 0.35 -5.08
CA PRO A 189 -11.93 1.30 -5.82
C PRO A 189 -11.07 2.38 -6.47
N ARG A 190 -11.61 3.05 -7.48
CA ARG A 190 -11.01 4.25 -8.09
C ARG A 190 -11.14 5.46 -7.18
N ASN A 191 -12.33 5.63 -6.59
CA ASN A 191 -12.68 6.73 -5.70
C ASN A 191 -13.92 6.35 -4.84
N SER A 192 -14.33 7.21 -3.90
CA SER A 192 -15.47 6.96 -3.01
C SER A 192 -16.81 6.77 -3.74
N ASN A 193 -17.01 7.46 -4.86
CA ASN A 193 -18.29 7.46 -5.59
C ASN A 193 -18.54 6.15 -6.34
N GLN A 194 -17.51 5.32 -6.52
CA GLN A 194 -17.61 4.01 -7.14
C GLN A 194 -18.15 2.94 -6.18
N LEU A 195 -18.20 3.22 -4.87
CA LEU A 195 -18.61 2.21 -3.90
C LEU A 195 -20.10 1.85 -4.05
N PRO A 196 -20.47 0.56 -3.87
CA PRO A 196 -19.60 -0.57 -3.50
C PRO A 196 -18.85 -1.19 -4.69
N VAL A 197 -17.74 -1.90 -4.41
CA VAL A 197 -16.90 -2.57 -5.44
C VAL A 197 -16.55 -4.04 -5.12
N TYR A 198 -17.35 -4.70 -4.28
CA TYR A 198 -17.10 -6.10 -3.92
C TYR A 198 -17.35 -7.05 -5.11
N TYR A 199 -16.61 -8.15 -5.18
CA TYR A 199 -16.45 -8.95 -6.42
C TYR A 199 -17.69 -9.74 -6.87
N TRP A 200 -18.67 -9.96 -6.01
CA TRP A 200 -19.92 -10.66 -6.35
C TRP A 200 -21.05 -9.69 -6.74
N LEU A 201 -20.74 -8.43 -7.04
CA LEU A 201 -21.73 -7.48 -7.54
C LEU A 201 -22.31 -7.97 -8.88
N PRO A 202 -23.62 -7.79 -9.12
CA PRO A 202 -24.15 -7.90 -10.47
C PRO A 202 -23.40 -6.99 -11.43
N GLU A 203 -23.27 -7.42 -12.69
CA GLU A 203 -22.66 -6.60 -13.72
C GLU A 203 -23.43 -5.28 -13.86
N ALA A 204 -22.72 -4.17 -13.66
CA ALA A 204 -23.27 -2.82 -13.74
C ALA A 204 -22.85 -2.17 -15.06
N ASN A 205 -23.72 -1.33 -15.61
CA ASN A 205 -23.34 -0.45 -16.71
C ASN A 205 -22.24 0.52 -16.25
N GLU A 206 -21.40 0.95 -17.19
CA GLU A 206 -20.42 2.01 -16.96
C GLU A 206 -21.10 3.30 -16.50
N TYR A 207 -20.41 4.09 -15.65
CA TYR A 207 -20.86 5.46 -15.36
C TYR A 207 -20.56 6.35 -16.59
N ILE A 208 -21.24 7.48 -16.70
CA ILE A 208 -21.03 8.43 -17.81
C ILE A 208 -19.60 9.02 -17.77
N ASP A 209 -19.03 9.14 -16.58
CA ASP A 209 -17.79 9.85 -16.26
C ASP A 209 -16.72 8.98 -15.60
N GLU A 210 -16.98 7.69 -15.36
CA GLU A 210 -16.06 6.76 -14.70
C GLU A 210 -16.35 5.31 -15.06
N LYS A 211 -15.35 4.45 -14.94
CA LYS A 211 -15.53 3.00 -15.12
C LYS A 211 -16.26 2.38 -13.93
N ALA A 212 -17.21 1.49 -14.19
CA ALA A 212 -17.84 0.64 -13.19
C ALA A 212 -16.87 -0.39 -12.61
N LYS A 213 -15.89 -0.86 -13.40
CA LYS A 213 -14.88 -1.81 -12.93
C LYS A 213 -13.92 -1.16 -11.90
N PRO A 214 -13.62 -1.83 -10.77
CA PRO A 214 -12.64 -1.34 -9.80
C PRO A 214 -11.26 -1.13 -10.44
N LEU A 215 -10.41 -0.35 -9.74
CA LEU A 215 -9.03 -0.11 -10.15
C LEU A 215 -8.23 -1.42 -10.19
N PHE A 216 -8.39 -2.23 -9.14
CA PHE A 216 -7.93 -3.62 -9.07
C PHE A 216 -9.05 -4.48 -8.47
N SER A 217 -9.25 -5.67 -9.02
CA SER A 217 -10.27 -6.61 -8.57
C SER A 217 -9.75 -7.51 -7.44
N PHE A 218 -10.67 -8.05 -6.64
CA PHE A 218 -10.40 -9.21 -5.79
C PHE A 218 -9.63 -10.29 -6.58
N GLY A 219 -8.58 -10.83 -5.99
CA GLY A 219 -7.73 -11.85 -6.62
C GLY A 219 -6.65 -11.32 -7.55
N ASP A 220 -6.59 -10.01 -7.82
CA ASP A 220 -5.47 -9.42 -8.57
C ASP A 220 -4.17 -9.51 -7.76
N GLY A 221 -3.06 -9.68 -8.46
CA GLY A 221 -1.72 -9.74 -7.86
C GLY A 221 -0.74 -10.37 -8.83
N LEU A 222 0.48 -9.85 -8.86
CA LEU A 222 1.52 -10.29 -9.78
C LEU A 222 2.60 -11.09 -9.06
N SER A 223 3.39 -11.79 -9.86
CA SER A 223 4.60 -12.49 -9.46
C SER A 223 5.74 -12.00 -10.35
N TYR A 224 6.99 -12.10 -9.90
CA TYR A 224 8.14 -11.95 -10.78
C TYR A 224 8.24 -13.09 -11.81
N SER A 225 7.48 -14.17 -11.62
CA SER A 225 7.39 -15.31 -12.52
C SER A 225 6.20 -15.22 -13.48
N GLN A 226 6.35 -15.80 -14.66
CA GLN A 226 5.27 -15.99 -15.61
C GLN A 226 4.59 -17.35 -15.36
N ILE A 227 3.46 -17.35 -14.66
CA ILE A 227 2.69 -18.57 -14.36
C ILE A 227 1.52 -18.72 -15.34
N LYS A 228 1.41 -19.88 -16.00
CA LYS A 228 0.21 -20.29 -16.76
C LYS A 228 -0.56 -21.33 -15.96
N GLN A 229 -1.87 -21.15 -15.87
CA GLN A 229 -2.80 -22.12 -15.28
C GLN A 229 -3.73 -22.65 -16.37
N GLU A 230 -4.04 -23.95 -16.31
CA GLU A 230 -4.88 -24.63 -17.29
C GLU A 230 -5.77 -25.66 -16.59
N ILE A 231 -7.09 -25.58 -16.77
CA ILE A 231 -8.00 -26.62 -16.28
C ILE A 231 -7.85 -27.81 -17.22
N VAL A 232 -7.33 -28.92 -16.70
CA VAL A 232 -7.04 -30.14 -17.48
C VAL A 232 -8.06 -31.26 -17.26
N GLY A 233 -9.03 -31.04 -16.38
CA GLY A 233 -10.15 -31.95 -16.22
C GLY A 233 -11.11 -31.53 -15.13
N VAL A 234 -12.36 -31.94 -15.30
CA VAL A 234 -13.40 -31.85 -14.28
C VAL A 234 -13.98 -33.25 -14.11
N THR A 235 -14.01 -33.75 -12.88
CA THR A 235 -14.62 -35.04 -12.56
C THR A 235 -15.72 -34.83 -11.54
N SER A 236 -16.92 -35.32 -11.83
CA SER A 236 -18.04 -35.31 -10.89
C SER A 236 -18.19 -36.71 -10.29
N SER A 237 -18.03 -36.85 -8.97
CA SER A 237 -18.32 -38.12 -8.28
C SER A 237 -19.78 -38.19 -7.80
N SER A 238 -20.44 -37.03 -7.68
CA SER A 238 -21.87 -36.90 -7.34
C SER A 238 -22.34 -35.46 -7.62
N LEU A 239 -23.65 -35.21 -7.59
CA LEU A 239 -24.24 -33.86 -7.70
C LEU A 239 -23.69 -32.84 -6.69
N LYS A 240 -23.09 -33.30 -5.58
CA LYS A 240 -22.56 -32.45 -4.52
C LYS A 240 -21.04 -32.31 -4.54
N LYS A 241 -20.34 -33.05 -5.40
CA LYS A 241 -18.87 -33.10 -5.39
C LYS A 241 -18.29 -33.13 -6.80
N HIS A 242 -17.67 -32.00 -7.13
CA HIS A 242 -16.88 -31.80 -8.34
C HIS A 242 -15.40 -31.68 -7.97
N ILE A 243 -14.54 -32.31 -8.75
CA ILE A 243 -13.08 -32.25 -8.62
C ILE A 243 -12.56 -31.53 -9.87
N LEU A 244 -11.95 -30.36 -9.69
CA LEU A 244 -11.19 -29.70 -10.74
C LEU A 244 -9.72 -30.11 -10.66
N LYS A 245 -9.15 -30.51 -11.79
CA LYS A 245 -7.71 -30.71 -11.97
C LYS A 245 -7.15 -29.52 -12.72
N VAL A 246 -6.19 -28.84 -12.11
CA VAL A 246 -5.53 -27.66 -12.70
C VAL A 246 -4.04 -27.96 -12.85
N LYS A 247 -3.52 -27.76 -14.06
CA LYS A 247 -2.09 -27.79 -14.34
C LYS A 247 -1.52 -26.38 -14.18
N ILE A 248 -0.46 -26.26 -13.39
CA ILE A 248 0.26 -25.00 -13.16
C ILE A 248 1.63 -25.13 -13.80
N ILE A 249 1.99 -24.17 -14.66
CA ILE A 249 3.25 -24.17 -15.41
C ILE A 249 3.99 -22.87 -15.11
N ASN A 250 5.21 -22.97 -14.60
CA ASN A 250 6.12 -21.82 -14.50
C ASN A 250 6.89 -21.70 -15.83
N LYS A 251 6.71 -20.57 -16.53
CA LYS A 251 7.37 -20.24 -17.81
C LYS A 251 8.56 -19.29 -17.65
N SER A 252 8.92 -18.95 -16.43
CA SER A 252 10.05 -18.06 -16.16
C SER A 252 11.34 -18.73 -16.63
N LYS A 253 12.27 -17.94 -17.17
CA LYS A 253 13.66 -18.38 -17.29
C LYS A 253 14.22 -18.45 -15.87
N GLU A 254 14.90 -19.54 -15.53
CA GLU A 254 15.75 -19.56 -14.34
C GLU A 254 16.87 -18.55 -14.59
N ASP A 255 16.96 -17.53 -13.73
CA ASP A 255 18.12 -16.65 -13.60
C ASP A 255 19.01 -17.19 -12.48
#